data_AF-A0A3M1J1N7-F1
#
_entry.id   AF-A0A3M1J1N7-F1
#
_cell.length_a   1.000
_cell.length_b   1.000
_cell.length_c   1.000
_cell.angle_alpha   90.00
_cell.angle_beta   90.00
_cell.angle_gamma   90.00
#
_symmetry.space_group_name_H-M   'P 1'
#
loop_
_entity.id
_entity.type
_entity.pdbx_description
1 polymer ?
#
loop_
_entity_poly.entity_id
_entity_poly.type
_entity_poly.pdbx_seq_one_letter_code
_entity_poly.pdbx_strand_id
1 'polypeptide(L)'
;YLRKRVVTAAAIDQQTGELALLAYFYTRRLGFIPYSAANVYTFRGGPEGYPLRGVCRERRISFLVATQYESLDFWGQEELLVASEMTLFIKAKAKRVRKP
;
A
#
# COMPACT_ATOMS: atom_id res chain seq x y z
N TYR A 1 4.94 -1.71 13.81
CA TYR A 1 5.36 -2.00 12.42
C TYR A 1 5.13 -0.85 11.45
N LEU A 2 4.05 -0.06 11.53
CA LEU A 2 3.78 1.07 10.61
C LEU A 2 3.66 2.42 11.34
N ARG A 3 4.79 3.00 11.79
CA ARG A 3 4.76 4.25 12.58
C ARG A 3 4.30 5.44 11.72
N LYS A 4 3.30 6.19 12.20
CA LYS A 4 2.73 7.39 11.54
C LYS A 4 2.20 7.13 10.12
N ARG A 5 1.62 5.95 9.89
CA ARG A 5 1.01 5.61 8.60
C ARG A 5 -0.46 5.26 8.78
N VAL A 6 -1.25 5.61 7.78
CA VAL A 6 -2.66 5.24 7.66
C VAL A 6 -2.76 4.10 6.66
N VAL A 7 -3.34 2.97 7.06
CA VAL A 7 -3.63 1.85 6.15
C VAL A 7 -4.96 2.14 5.47
N THR A 8 -4.98 2.10 4.14
CA THR A 8 -6.19 2.39 3.34
C THR A 8 -6.73 1.15 2.62
N ALA A 9 -5.90 0.13 2.43
CA ALA A 9 -6.35 -1.16 1.90
C ALA A 9 -5.47 -2.31 2.41
N ALA A 10 -6.04 -3.50 2.37
CA ALA A 10 -5.39 -4.76 2.75
C ALA A 10 -5.91 -5.89 1.85
N ALA A 11 -5.03 -6.82 1.49
CA ALA A 11 -5.39 -8.05 0.81
C ALA A 11 -4.59 -9.22 1.37
N ILE A 12 -5.20 -10.41 1.43
CA ILE A 12 -4.52 -11.65 1.82
C ILE A 12 -4.60 -12.61 0.65
N ASP A 13 -3.45 -13.10 0.21
CA ASP A 13 -3.36 -14.20 -0.73
C ASP A 13 -3.78 -15.50 -0.03
N GLN A 14 -4.88 -16.09 -0.47
CA GLN A 14 -5.44 -17.31 0.11
C GLN A 14 -4.55 -18.55 -0.11
N GLN A 15 -3.68 -18.55 -1.12
CA GLN A 15 -2.81 -19.68 -1.42
C GLN A 15 -1.53 -19.64 -0.57
N THR A 16 -0.96 -18.45 -0.37
CA THR A 16 0.34 -18.29 0.29
C THR A 16 0.25 -17.76 1.72
N GLY A 17 -0.92 -17.25 2.13
CA GLY A 17 -1.09 -16.54 3.40
C GLY A 17 -0.36 -15.19 3.45
N GLU A 18 0.16 -14.70 2.32
CA GLU A 18 0.83 -13.42 2.23
C GLU A 18 -0.17 -12.28 2.45
N LEU A 19 0.12 -11.39 3.38
CA LEU A 19 -0.65 -10.15 3.59
C LEU A 19 0.03 -9.00 2.86
N ALA A 20 -0.73 -8.29 2.04
CA ALA A 20 -0.33 -7.02 1.45
C ALA A 20 -1.13 -5.87 2.09
N LEU A 21 -0.45 -4.79 2.49
CA LEU A 21 -1.08 -3.57 3.00
C LEU A 21 -0.66 -2.37 2.15
N LEU A 22 -1.61 -1.50 1.88
CA LEU A 22 -1.38 -0.19 1.29
C LEU A 22 -1.49 0.85 2.38
N ALA A 23 -0.42 1.63 2.54
CA ALA A 23 -0.37 2.62 3.60
C ALA A 23 0.27 3.92 3.17
N TYR A 24 -0.22 5.01 3.74
CA TYR A 24 0.20 6.37 3.46
C TYR A 24 0.90 6.97 4.65
N PHE A 25 2.02 7.62 4.37
CA PHE A 25 2.57 8.63 5.27
C PHE A 25 2.03 9.99 4.85
N TYR A 26 1.50 10.77 5.80
CA TYR A 26 1.11 12.16 5.58
C TYR A 26 1.87 13.07 6.55
N THR A 27 2.43 14.16 6.03
CA THR A 27 3.02 15.23 6.85
C THR A 27 2.86 16.58 6.16
N ARG A 28 3.17 17.66 6.87
CA ARG A 28 3.31 19.02 6.32
C ARG A 28 4.79 19.40 6.30
N ARG A 29 5.36 19.65 5.13
CA ARG A 29 6.70 20.24 4.97
C ARG A 29 6.60 21.75 5.12
N LEU A 30 7.57 22.38 5.77
CA LEU A 30 7.61 23.83 6.03
C LEU A 30 6.36 24.38 6.74
N GLY A 31 5.59 23.54 7.44
CA GLY A 31 4.38 23.92 8.18
C GLY A 31 3.07 23.92 7.37
N PHE A 32 3.12 24.01 6.04
CA PHE A 32 1.89 24.15 5.21
C PHE A 32 1.88 23.34 3.91
N ILE A 33 3.01 22.83 3.43
CA ILE A 33 3.05 22.07 2.15
C ILE A 33 2.68 20.61 2.42
N PRO A 34 1.53 20.10 1.94
CA PRO A 34 1.16 18.70 2.16
C PRO A 34 2.13 17.78 1.42
N TYR A 35 2.63 16.77 2.13
CA TYR A 35 3.45 15.71 1.58
C TYR A 35 2.81 14.37 1.91
N SER A 36 2.57 13.57 0.87
CA SER A 36 2.12 12.19 1.03
C SER A 36 3.01 11.22 0.27
N ALA A 37 3.21 10.04 0.85
CA ALA A 37 3.93 8.94 0.21
C ALA A 37 3.16 7.64 0.43
N ALA A 38 2.79 6.98 -0.67
CA ALA A 38 2.12 5.69 -0.67
C ALA A 38 3.16 4.58 -0.72
N ASN A 39 3.06 3.65 0.21
CA ASN A 39 3.86 2.44 0.24
C ASN A 39 2.96 1.21 0.27
N VAL A 40 3.44 0.16 -0.38
CA VAL A 40 2.95 -1.18 -0.19
C VAL A 40 3.87 -1.91 0.78
N TYR A 41 3.26 -2.66 1.68
CA TYR A 41 3.90 -3.57 2.60
C TYR A 41 3.48 -4.99 2.27
N THR A 42 4.40 -5.92 2.35
CA THR A 42 4.07 -7.35 2.32
C THR A 42 4.59 -8.03 3.59
N PHE A 43 3.80 -8.97 4.11
CA PHE A 43 4.12 -9.80 5.26
C PHE A 43 4.02 -11.26 4.86
N ARG A 44 5.09 -12.03 5.09
CA ARG A 44 5.16 -13.47 4.77
C ARG A 44 5.68 -14.29 5.93
N GLY A 45 5.20 -15.54 6.05
CA GLY A 45 5.69 -16.50 7.04
C GLY A 45 5.30 -16.16 8.48
N GLY A 46 4.19 -15.45 8.69
CA GLY A 46 3.61 -15.29 10.02
C GLY A 46 2.86 -16.56 10.47
N PRO A 47 2.67 -16.77 11.78
CA PRO A 47 1.79 -17.84 12.28
C PRO A 47 0.37 -17.69 11.73
N GLU A 48 -0.36 -18.80 11.63
CA GLU A 48 -1.76 -18.81 11.20
C GLU A 48 -2.60 -17.84 12.04
N GLY A 49 -3.40 -16.99 11.38
CA GLY A 49 -4.17 -15.93 12.03
C GLY A 49 -3.36 -14.70 12.47
N TYR A 50 -2.03 -14.70 12.31
CA TYR A 50 -1.15 -13.60 12.71
C TYR A 50 -0.19 -13.17 11.59
N PRO A 51 -0.70 -12.76 10.41
CA PRO A 51 0.14 -12.42 9.26
C PRO A 51 1.12 -11.26 9.54
N LEU A 52 0.73 -10.31 10.40
CA LEU A 52 1.57 -9.16 10.78
C LEU A 52 2.85 -9.54 11.56
N ARG A 53 2.96 -10.78 12.05
CA ARG A 53 4.16 -11.27 12.75
C ARG A 53 5.21 -11.88 11.80
N GLY A 54 4.93 -11.92 10.50
CA GLY A 54 5.86 -12.40 9.49
C GLY A 54 6.97 -11.40 9.12
N VAL A 55 7.79 -11.78 8.15
CA VAL A 55 8.81 -10.93 7.55
C VAL A 55 8.14 -9.81 6.76
N CYS A 56 8.43 -8.57 7.15
CA CYS A 56 7.89 -7.38 6.50
C CYS A 56 8.84 -6.84 5.44
N ARG A 57 8.33 -6.58 4.23
CA ARG A 57 9.03 -5.82 3.18
C ARG A 57 8.18 -4.64 2.73
N GLU A 58 8.83 -3.58 2.25
CA GLU A 58 8.13 -2.38 1.81
C GLU A 58 8.63 -1.86 0.46
N ARG A 59 7.74 -1.23 -0.30
CA ARG A 59 8.08 -0.53 -1.53
C ARG A 59 7.23 0.73 -1.66
N ARG A 60 7.86 1.85 -2.01
CA ARG A 60 7.16 3.09 -2.35
C ARG A 60 6.53 2.97 -3.74
N ILE A 61 5.27 3.35 -3.86
CA ILE A 61 4.51 3.27 -5.13
C ILE A 61 4.00 4.62 -5.63
N SER A 62 4.26 5.73 -4.92
CA SER A 62 3.98 7.09 -5.39
C SER A 62 5.15 8.03 -5.09
N PHE A 63 5.38 9.03 -5.95
CA PHE A 63 6.55 9.90 -5.82
C PHE A 63 6.25 11.37 -5.52
N LEU A 64 5.06 11.94 -5.82
CA LEU A 64 4.87 13.40 -5.62
C LEU A 64 3.44 13.97 -5.62
N VAL A 65 2.38 13.22 -5.92
CA VAL A 65 1.05 13.82 -6.15
C VAL A 65 -0.04 13.03 -5.42
N ALA A 66 -1.07 13.76 -4.97
CA ALA A 66 -2.23 13.39 -4.14
C ALA A 66 -3.14 12.26 -4.69
N THR A 67 -2.55 11.24 -5.33
CA THR A 67 -3.25 10.03 -5.74
C THR A 67 -3.48 9.16 -4.51
N GLN A 68 -4.73 9.15 -4.04
CA GLN A 68 -5.21 8.29 -2.98
C GLN A 68 -5.60 6.95 -3.61
N TYR A 69 -4.80 5.92 -3.31
CA TYR A 69 -5.06 4.52 -3.61
C TYR A 69 -5.84 3.96 -2.41
N GLU A 70 -6.96 3.31 -2.70
CA GLU A 70 -7.89 2.81 -1.68
C GLU A 70 -8.25 1.34 -1.92
N SER A 71 -7.63 0.72 -2.92
CA SER A 71 -7.79 -0.70 -3.16
C SER A 71 -6.46 -1.30 -3.60
N LEU A 72 -6.21 -2.51 -3.14
CA LEU A 72 -5.08 -3.33 -3.54
C LEU A 72 -5.54 -4.78 -3.61
N ASP A 73 -5.01 -5.55 -4.55
CA ASP A 73 -5.18 -7.00 -4.57
C ASP A 73 -3.97 -7.67 -5.24
N PHE A 74 -3.84 -8.98 -5.05
CA PHE A 74 -2.80 -9.78 -5.70
C PHE A 74 -3.10 -9.93 -7.19
N TRP A 75 -2.10 -9.65 -8.02
CA TRP A 75 -2.16 -9.86 -9.46
C TRP A 75 -1.07 -10.87 -9.84
N GLY A 76 -1.40 -12.15 -9.70
CA GLY A 76 -0.44 -13.23 -9.85
C GLY A 76 0.63 -13.27 -8.75
N GLN A 77 1.76 -13.90 -9.06
CA GLN A 77 2.76 -14.26 -8.04
C GLN A 77 3.72 -13.13 -7.66
N GLU A 78 3.94 -12.15 -8.53
CA GLU A 78 4.95 -11.10 -8.33
C GLU A 78 4.39 -9.68 -8.29
N GLU A 79 3.12 -9.49 -8.64
CA GLU A 79 2.52 -8.17 -8.77
C GLU A 79 1.31 -8.00 -7.86
N LEU A 80 0.99 -6.74 -7.61
CA LEU A 80 -0.24 -6.30 -6.99
C LEU A 80 -0.92 -5.32 -7.95
N LEU A 81 -2.23 -5.38 -8.03
CA LEU A 81 -3.03 -4.36 -8.67
C LEU A 81 -3.41 -3.33 -7.61
N VAL A 82 -3.10 -2.06 -7.84
CA VAL A 82 -3.51 -0.96 -6.95
C VAL A 82 -4.39 0.01 -7.72
N ALA A 83 -5.50 0.43 -7.10
CA ALA A 83 -6.47 1.33 -7.72
C ALA A 83 -6.68 2.59 -6.88
N SER A 84 -6.80 3.72 -7.57
CA SER A 84 -7.04 5.03 -6.98
C SER A 84 -8.46 5.50 -7.24
N GLU A 85 -9.01 6.21 -6.27
CA GLU A 85 -10.25 6.92 -6.45
C GLU A 85 -10.07 8.13 -7.38
N MET A 86 -11.19 8.61 -7.90
CA MET A 86 -11.22 9.89 -8.59
C MET A 86 -11.19 11.01 -7.54
N THR A 87 -10.24 11.93 -7.69
CA THR A 87 -10.22 13.19 -6.94
C THR A 87 -10.54 14.34 -7.91
N LEU A 88 -10.80 15.55 -7.38
CA LEU A 88 -11.23 16.74 -8.15
C LEU A 88 -10.56 16.91 -9.54
N PHE A 89 -9.23 16.69 -9.63
CA PHE A 89 -8.48 16.86 -10.87
C PHE A 89 -7.79 15.58 -11.38
N ILE A 90 -7.91 14.46 -10.66
CA ILE A 90 -7.21 13.21 -10.99
C ILE A 90 -8.25 12.12 -11.19
N LYS A 91 -8.36 11.62 -12.42
CA LYS A 91 -9.19 10.47 -12.76
C LYS A 91 -8.74 9.23 -11.98
N ALA A 92 -9.69 8.35 -11.65
CA ALA A 92 -9.42 7.02 -11.11
C ALA A 92 -8.46 6.26 -12.03
N LYS A 93 -7.50 5.55 -11.44
CA LYS A 93 -6.46 4.80 -12.17
C LYS A 93 -6.17 3.50 -11.44
N ALA A 94 -6.06 2.41 -12.20
CA ALA A 94 -5.47 1.17 -11.73
C ALA A 94 -4.09 1.00 -12.34
N LYS A 95 -3.14 0.46 -11.57
CA LYS A 95 -1.81 0.09 -12.08
C LYS A 95 -1.30 -1.15 -11.40
N ARG A 96 -0.44 -1.88 -12.11
CA ARG A 96 0.31 -3.00 -11.54
C ARG A 96 1.55 -2.46 -10.86
N VAL A 97 1.85 -2.99 -9.69
CA VAL A 97 3.07 -2.71 -8.95
C VAL A 97 3.71 -4.03 -8.58
N ARG A 98 5.01 -4.17 -8.85
CA ARG A 98 5.74 -5.35 -8.43
C ARG A 98 5.85 -5.38 -6.90
N LYS A 99 5.66 -6.55 -6.31
CA LYS A 99 5.78 -6.77 -4.86
C LYS A 99 7.19 -6.41 -4.36
N PRO A 100 7.32 -5.95 -3.10
CA PRO A 100 8.59 -5.58 -2.46
C PRO A 100 9.70 -6.63 -2.57
#